data_AF-A0AAV1QPL5-F1
#
_entry.id   AF-A0AAV1QPL5-F1
#
_cell.length_a   1.000
_cell.length_b   1.000
_cell.length_c   1.000
_cell.angle_alpha   90.00
_cell.angle_beta   90.00
_cell.angle_gamma   90.00
#
_symmetry.space_group_name_H-M   'P 1'
#
loop_
_entity.id
_entity.type
_entity.pdbx_description
1 polymer ?
#
loop_
_entity_poly.entity_id
_entity_poly.type
_entity_poly.pdbx_seq_one_letter_code
_entity_poly.pdbx_strand_id
1 'polypeptide(L)'
;MGISASKRVKTTLSNSQEFNSACDSTFTHCLSLTQHAFQSVLPYQLPTAATHLHTILTTTPTAAPLILKWVPSPPTRTQIDRALRMVTNKKPGPAHEEKEGLILGSAQFREWALVLFTEAAVGNAGKAILGRLPLGVAGILGVGAVVKGGTEVVGAAIGVYALGVATSVYLSLSG
;
A
#
# COMPACT_ATOMS: atom_id res chain seq x y z
N MET A 1 22.13 5.48 3.75
CA MET A 1 20.91 5.78 2.96
C MET A 1 19.88 4.70 3.23
N GLY A 2 18.81 4.99 3.98
CA GLY A 2 17.80 4.01 4.38
C GLY A 2 16.75 3.76 3.27
N ILE A 3 16.35 2.51 3.08
CA ILE A 3 15.25 2.16 2.15
C ILE A 3 13.93 2.63 2.79
N SER A 4 13.18 3.49 2.10
CA SER A 4 11.84 3.93 2.55
C SER A 4 10.89 2.75 2.77
N ALA A 5 9.99 2.84 3.75
CA ALA A 5 9.02 1.81 4.07
C ALA A 5 8.20 1.37 2.85
N SER A 6 7.76 2.31 2.00
CA SER A 6 7.04 1.99 0.77
C SER A 6 7.89 1.20 -0.24
N LYS A 7 9.17 1.53 -0.35
CA LYS A 7 10.11 0.81 -1.23
C LYS A 7 10.36 -0.62 -0.72
N ARG A 8 10.43 -0.81 0.60
CA ARG A 8 10.53 -2.15 1.23
C ARG A 8 9.29 -3.00 0.97
N VAL A 9 8.11 -2.47 1.28
CA VAL A 9 6.84 -3.17 1.03
C VAL A 9 6.73 -3.53 -0.46
N LYS A 10 7.10 -2.61 -1.35
CA LYS A 10 7.10 -2.87 -2.79
C LYS A 10 8.04 -4.00 -3.18
N THR A 11 9.28 -4.03 -2.66
CA THR A 11 10.23 -5.11 -2.94
C THR A 11 9.78 -6.46 -2.38
N THR A 12 9.19 -6.47 -1.19
CA THR A 12 8.66 -7.69 -0.58
C THR A 12 7.51 -8.25 -1.41
N LEU A 13 6.57 -7.41 -1.83
CA LEU A 13 5.44 -7.81 -2.67
C LEU A 13 5.86 -8.22 -4.08
N SER A 14 6.81 -7.52 -4.70
CA SER A 14 7.28 -7.89 -6.05
C SER A 14 7.99 -9.25 -6.08
N ASN A 15 8.69 -9.58 -5.00
CA ASN A 15 9.40 -10.86 -4.84
C ASN A 15 8.49 -12.00 -4.36
N SER A 16 7.26 -11.71 -3.91
CA SER A 16 6.31 -12.74 -3.49
C SER A 16 5.70 -13.43 -4.70
N GLN A 17 5.99 -14.73 -4.85
CA GLN A 17 5.42 -15.55 -5.92
C GLN A 17 3.91 -15.68 -5.79
N GLU A 18 3.40 -15.76 -4.56
CA GLU A 18 1.96 -15.84 -4.29
C GLU A 18 1.23 -14.57 -4.72
N PHE A 19 1.82 -13.39 -4.47
CA PHE A 19 1.27 -12.12 -4.93
C PHE A 19 1.25 -12.04 -6.46
N ASN A 20 2.32 -12.48 -7.11
CA ASN A 20 2.40 -12.47 -8.57
C ASN A 20 1.38 -13.45 -9.19
N SER A 21 1.28 -14.65 -8.64
CA SER A 21 0.29 -15.66 -9.04
C SER A 21 -1.16 -15.16 -8.86
N ALA A 22 -1.45 -14.50 -7.74
CA ALA A 22 -2.76 -13.90 -7.49
C ALA A 22 -3.10 -12.78 -8.51
N CYS A 23 -2.09 -11.98 -8.90
CA CYS A 23 -2.25 -10.97 -9.95
C CYS A 23 -2.55 -11.62 -11.30
N ASP A 24 -1.79 -12.65 -11.69
CA ASP A 24 -1.97 -13.34 -12.97
C ASP A 24 -3.32 -14.08 -13.04
N SER A 25 -3.73 -14.71 -11.94
CA SER A 25 -5.05 -15.34 -11.80
C SER A 25 -6.18 -14.32 -11.90
N THR A 26 -6.06 -13.17 -11.21
CA THR A 26 -7.07 -12.11 -11.28
C THR A 26 -7.14 -11.47 -12.66
N PHE A 27 -6.00 -11.29 -13.32
CA PHE A 27 -5.94 -10.80 -14.69
C PHE A 27 -6.67 -11.75 -15.65
N THR A 28 -6.36 -13.04 -15.58
CA THR A 28 -7.02 -14.08 -16.38
C THR A 28 -8.52 -14.16 -16.10
N HIS A 29 -8.94 -14.02 -14.85
CA HIS A 29 -10.35 -13.95 -14.47
C HIS A 29 -11.04 -12.73 -15.12
N CYS A 30 -10.40 -11.55 -15.10
CA CYS A 30 -10.94 -10.35 -15.73
C CYS A 30 -11.09 -10.51 -17.25
N LEU A 31 -10.13 -11.17 -17.91
CA LEU A 31 -10.22 -11.49 -19.33
C LEU A 31 -11.36 -12.46 -19.63
N SER A 32 -11.50 -13.51 -18.82
CA SER A 32 -12.58 -14.49 -18.92
C SER A 32 -13.96 -13.83 -18.82
N LEU A 33 -14.13 -12.87 -17.89
CA LEU A 33 -15.37 -12.09 -17.76
C LEU A 33 -15.71 -11.28 -19.01
N THR A 34 -14.70 -10.85 -19.78
CA THR A 34 -14.90 -10.17 -21.06
C THR A 34 -15.00 -11.12 -22.25
N GLN A 35 -15.02 -12.43 -22.02
CA GLN A 35 -14.94 -13.46 -23.08
C GLN A 35 -13.73 -13.25 -24.00
N HIS A 36 -12.63 -12.69 -23.47
CA HIS A 36 -11.45 -12.30 -24.25
C HIS A 36 -11.76 -11.34 -25.40
N ALA A 37 -12.87 -10.59 -25.35
CA ALA A 37 -13.20 -9.55 -26.32
C ALA A 37 -12.13 -8.45 -26.36
N PHE A 38 -11.39 -8.28 -25.27
CA PHE A 38 -10.24 -7.40 -25.15
C PHE A 38 -9.08 -8.15 -24.50
N GLN A 39 -7.85 -7.91 -24.97
CA GLN A 39 -6.64 -8.54 -24.41
C GLN A 39 -6.14 -7.86 -23.11
N SER A 40 -7.00 -7.05 -22.49
CA SER A 40 -6.61 -6.11 -21.43
C SER A 40 -7.73 -5.87 -20.44
N VAL A 41 -7.35 -5.47 -19.23
CA VAL A 41 -8.31 -5.09 -18.18
C VAL A 41 -8.74 -3.64 -18.37
N LEU A 42 -10.06 -3.44 -18.37
CA LEU A 42 -10.69 -2.12 -18.53
C LEU A 42 -10.83 -1.41 -17.17
N PRO A 43 -10.80 -0.07 -17.11
CA PRO A 43 -10.81 0.68 -15.84
C PRO A 43 -12.03 0.44 -14.95
N TYR A 44 -13.18 0.14 -15.57
CA TYR A 44 -14.41 -0.15 -14.83
C TYR A 44 -14.33 -1.50 -14.10
N GLN A 45 -13.45 -2.41 -14.53
CA GLN A 45 -13.26 -3.72 -13.90
C GLN A 45 -12.32 -3.65 -12.70
N LEU A 46 -11.52 -2.58 -12.58
CA LEU A 46 -10.51 -2.43 -11.51
C LEU A 46 -11.07 -2.55 -10.08
N PRO A 47 -12.28 -2.04 -9.73
CA PRO A 47 -12.87 -2.27 -8.41
C PRO A 47 -13.16 -3.74 -8.11
N THR A 48 -13.73 -4.44 -9.08
CA THR A 48 -14.03 -5.87 -8.96
C THR A 48 -12.74 -6.68 -8.88
N ALA A 49 -11.76 -6.35 -9.74
CA ALA A 49 -10.43 -6.96 -9.74
C ALA A 49 -9.71 -6.74 -8.40
N ALA A 50 -9.74 -5.52 -7.86
CA ALA A 50 -9.09 -5.20 -6.59
C ALA A 50 -9.71 -5.97 -5.41
N THR A 51 -11.05 -6.06 -5.39
CA THR A 51 -11.77 -6.86 -4.38
C THR A 51 -11.41 -8.34 -4.51
N HIS A 52 -11.42 -8.89 -5.72
CA HIS A 52 -11.08 -10.29 -5.98
C HIS A 52 -9.64 -10.62 -5.56
N LEU A 53 -8.70 -9.75 -5.91
CA LEU A 53 -7.29 -9.88 -5.55
C LEU A 53 -7.10 -9.79 -4.02
N HIS A 54 -7.82 -8.86 -3.35
CA HIS A 54 -7.82 -8.76 -1.88
C HIS A 54 -8.36 -10.04 -1.22
N THR A 55 -9.45 -10.61 -1.75
CA THR A 55 -9.98 -11.89 -1.26
C THR A 55 -8.94 -13.01 -1.39
N ILE A 56 -8.31 -13.19 -2.56
CA ILE A 56 -7.29 -14.24 -2.75
C ILE A 56 -6.14 -14.10 -1.75
N LEU A 57 -5.65 -12.86 -1.56
CA LEU A 57 -4.53 -12.59 -0.66
C LEU A 57 -4.90 -12.70 0.82
N THR A 58 -6.17 -12.53 1.18
CA THR A 58 -6.65 -12.68 2.55
C THR A 58 -7.02 -14.13 2.88
N THR A 59 -7.49 -14.91 1.90
CA THR A 59 -7.82 -16.33 2.08
C THR A 59 -6.58 -17.22 2.13
N THR A 60 -5.46 -16.78 1.56
CA THR A 60 -4.20 -17.54 1.54
C THR A 60 -3.22 -16.94 2.56
N PRO A 61 -3.21 -17.39 3.82
CA PRO A 61 -2.47 -16.75 4.90
C PRO A 61 -0.93 -16.76 4.71
N THR A 62 -0.43 -17.69 3.90
CA THR A 62 0.98 -17.75 3.49
C THR A 62 1.35 -16.72 2.41
N ALA A 63 0.37 -16.18 1.67
CA ALA A 63 0.63 -15.37 0.48
C ALA A 63 1.16 -13.96 0.79
N ALA A 64 0.67 -13.34 1.85
CA ALA A 64 1.05 -11.97 2.21
C ALA A 64 0.67 -11.62 3.65
N PRO A 65 1.47 -12.01 4.67
CA PRO A 65 1.23 -11.61 6.06
C PRO A 65 1.17 -10.08 6.23
N LEU A 66 1.89 -9.35 5.37
CA LEU A 66 1.89 -7.89 5.31
C LEU A 66 0.52 -7.33 4.91
N ILE A 67 -0.16 -7.97 3.94
CA ILE A 67 -1.47 -7.53 3.46
C ILE A 67 -2.55 -7.90 4.48
N LEU A 68 -2.47 -9.07 5.09
CA LEU A 68 -3.36 -9.44 6.20
C LEU A 68 -3.29 -8.45 7.36
N LYS A 69 -2.08 -8.00 7.72
CA LYS A 69 -1.88 -7.11 8.87
C LYS A 69 -2.27 -5.66 8.57
N TRP A 70 -1.97 -5.17 7.37
CA TRP A 70 -2.10 -3.75 7.04
C TRP A 70 -3.24 -3.42 6.08
N VAL A 71 -3.88 -4.41 5.46
CA VAL A 71 -5.01 -4.20 4.52
C VAL A 71 -6.17 -5.13 4.92
N PRO A 72 -6.82 -4.88 6.07
CA PRO A 72 -7.93 -5.71 6.56
C PRO A 72 -9.21 -5.54 5.72
N SER A 73 -9.38 -4.39 5.07
CA SER A 73 -10.51 -4.08 4.19
C SER A 73 -10.06 -3.98 2.74
N PRO A 74 -10.93 -4.28 1.76
CA PRO A 74 -10.60 -4.09 0.35
C PRO A 74 -10.26 -2.62 0.06
N PRO A 75 -9.37 -2.37 -0.92
CA PRO A 75 -8.94 -1.02 -1.27
C PRO A 75 -10.10 -0.16 -1.80
N THR A 76 -10.12 1.12 -1.43
CA THR A 76 -11.20 2.04 -1.80
C THR A 76 -11.08 2.52 -3.25
N ARG A 77 -12.18 2.97 -3.85
CA ARG A 77 -12.20 3.54 -5.21
C ARG A 77 -11.16 4.67 -5.40
N THR A 78 -11.01 5.53 -4.39
CA THR A 78 -10.00 6.60 -4.39
C THR A 78 -8.57 6.09 -4.44
N GLN A 79 -8.25 4.99 -3.75
CA GLN A 79 -6.93 4.35 -3.79
C GLN A 79 -6.69 3.70 -5.15
N ILE A 80 -7.70 3.04 -5.70
CA ILE A 80 -7.67 2.42 -7.04
C ILE A 80 -7.39 3.46 -8.13
N ASP A 81 -8.14 4.57 -8.12
CA ASP A 81 -7.99 5.64 -9.10
C ASP A 81 -6.63 6.35 -8.96
N ARG A 82 -6.14 6.51 -7.73
CA ARG A 82 -4.81 7.08 -7.46
C ARG A 82 -3.69 6.15 -7.95
N ALA A 83 -3.79 4.85 -7.68
CA ALA A 83 -2.86 3.84 -8.18
C ALA A 83 -2.81 3.83 -9.71
N LEU A 84 -3.97 3.92 -10.35
CA LEU A 84 -4.10 4.02 -11.80
C LEU A 84 -3.39 5.26 -12.34
N ARG A 85 -3.65 6.45 -11.77
CA ARG A 85 -2.98 7.70 -12.16
C ARG A 85 -1.46 7.62 -12.03
N MET A 86 -0.93 6.97 -10.97
CA MET A 86 0.51 6.84 -10.80
C MET A 86 1.18 5.95 -11.84
N VAL A 87 0.51 4.86 -12.25
CA VAL A 87 1.02 4.00 -13.33
C VAL A 87 0.94 4.72 -14.68
N THR A 88 -0.14 5.45 -14.94
CA THR A 88 -0.29 6.24 -16.18
C THR A 88 0.71 7.39 -16.27
N ASN A 89 0.94 8.15 -15.19
CA ASN A 89 1.84 9.31 -15.19
C ASN A 89 3.35 8.95 -15.21
N LYS A 90 3.72 7.70 -14.92
CA LYS A 90 5.12 7.26 -14.89
C LYS A 90 5.78 7.12 -16.27
N LYS A 91 5.02 7.25 -17.37
CA LYS A 91 5.57 7.24 -18.73
C LYS A 91 5.71 8.68 -19.26
N PRO A 92 6.91 9.29 -19.21
CA PRO A 92 7.22 10.47 -20.00
C PRO A 92 7.70 10.00 -21.38
N GLY A 93 6.79 9.88 -22.33
CA GLY A 93 7.12 9.62 -23.73
C GLY A 93 6.41 10.64 -24.63
N PRO A 94 7.06 11.18 -25.69
CA PRO A 94 6.49 12.16 -26.61
C PRO A 94 5.58 11.44 -27.63
N ALA A 95 4.57 10.73 -27.13
CA ALA A 95 3.53 10.10 -27.91
C ALA A 95 2.21 10.36 -27.18
N HIS A 96 1.77 11.61 -27.28
CA HIS A 96 0.43 12.04 -26.93
C HIS A 96 -0.50 11.76 -28.12
N GLU A 97 -0.38 10.57 -28.69
CA GLU A 97 -1.14 9.97 -29.78
C GLU A 97 -1.07 8.48 -29.42
N GLU A 98 -1.99 7.89 -28.68
CA GLU A 98 -3.42 7.86 -28.92
C GLU A 98 -4.17 7.73 -27.59
N LYS A 99 -5.43 8.17 -27.59
CA LYS A 99 -6.45 7.76 -26.62
C LYS A 99 -6.79 6.26 -26.84
N GLU A 100 -5.81 5.37 -26.80
CA GLU A 100 -6.04 3.93 -26.72
C GLU A 100 -6.33 3.61 -25.25
N GLY A 101 -7.62 3.71 -24.93
CA GLY A 101 -8.09 4.08 -23.60
C GLY A 101 -7.67 3.15 -22.48
N LEU A 102 -6.89 3.66 -21.49
CA LEU A 102 -6.66 3.06 -20.17
C LEU A 102 -6.70 1.50 -20.11
N ILE A 103 -6.06 0.85 -21.07
CA ILE A 103 -6.06 -0.60 -21.23
C ILE A 103 -4.85 -1.13 -20.44
N LEU A 104 -5.09 -1.81 -19.32
CA LEU A 104 -4.01 -2.41 -18.54
C LEU A 104 -3.71 -3.81 -19.09
N GLY A 105 -2.56 -3.94 -19.76
CA GLY A 105 -1.97 -5.26 -20.06
C GLY A 105 -1.48 -5.95 -18.78
N SER A 106 -1.12 -7.24 -18.87
CA SER A 106 -0.74 -8.06 -17.70
C SER A 106 0.37 -7.43 -16.83
N ALA A 107 1.45 -6.96 -17.46
CA ALA A 107 2.55 -6.29 -16.76
C ALA A 107 2.12 -4.98 -16.07
N GLN A 108 1.22 -4.23 -16.71
CA GLN A 108 0.70 -2.97 -16.17
C GLN A 108 -0.30 -3.21 -15.04
N PHE A 109 -1.13 -4.24 -15.16
CA PHE A 109 -2.04 -4.70 -14.11
C PHE A 109 -1.26 -5.12 -12.87
N ARG A 110 -0.15 -5.85 -13.04
CA ARG A 110 0.73 -6.22 -11.93
C ARG A 110 1.39 -5.00 -11.30
N GLU A 111 1.92 -4.05 -12.08
CA GLU A 111 2.47 -2.81 -11.51
C GLU A 111 1.41 -2.00 -10.76
N TRP A 112 0.20 -1.89 -11.32
CA TRP A 112 -0.93 -1.24 -10.68
C TRP A 112 -1.31 -1.91 -9.35
N ALA A 113 -1.40 -3.24 -9.32
CA ALA A 113 -1.67 -4.00 -8.11
C ALA A 113 -0.57 -3.77 -7.06
N LEU A 114 0.70 -3.82 -7.45
CA LEU A 114 1.82 -3.52 -6.56
C LEU A 114 1.69 -2.11 -5.96
N VAL A 115 1.42 -1.10 -6.77
CA VAL A 115 1.25 0.28 -6.31
C VAL A 115 0.05 0.40 -5.38
N LEU A 116 -1.08 -0.23 -5.70
CA LEU A 116 -2.29 -0.21 -4.91
C LEU A 116 -2.08 -0.80 -3.50
N PHE A 117 -1.56 -2.03 -3.42
CA PHE A 117 -1.38 -2.72 -2.14
C PHE A 117 -0.24 -2.13 -1.32
N THR A 118 0.79 -1.57 -1.95
CA THR A 118 1.85 -0.84 -1.22
C THR A 118 1.32 0.45 -0.61
N GLU A 119 0.57 1.27 -1.35
CA GLU A 119 -0.04 2.48 -0.80
C GLU A 119 -1.09 2.17 0.27
N ALA A 120 -1.91 1.13 0.06
CA ALA A 120 -2.90 0.71 1.05
C ALA A 120 -2.23 0.25 2.36
N ALA A 121 -1.20 -0.60 2.27
CA ALA A 121 -0.48 -1.09 3.43
C ALA A 121 0.24 0.02 4.19
N VAL A 122 0.98 0.89 3.48
CA VAL A 122 1.72 2.01 4.12
C VAL A 122 0.75 3.05 4.69
N GLY A 123 -0.33 3.37 3.96
CA GLY A 123 -1.34 4.33 4.42
C GLY A 123 -2.06 3.85 5.68
N ASN A 124 -2.43 2.58 5.74
CA ASN A 124 -3.05 1.99 6.93
C ASN A 124 -2.07 1.81 8.08
N ALA A 125 -0.80 1.48 7.79
CA ALA A 125 0.25 1.46 8.80
C ALA A 125 0.50 2.84 9.42
N GLY A 126 0.53 3.89 8.59
CA GLY A 126 0.62 5.27 9.06
C GLY A 126 -0.56 5.67 9.96
N LYS A 127 -1.79 5.30 9.57
CA LYS A 127 -2.98 5.51 10.41
C LYS A 127 -2.91 4.77 11.74
N ALA A 128 -2.38 3.55 11.74
CA ALA A 128 -2.22 2.76 12.96
C ALA A 128 -1.18 3.39 13.93
N ILE A 129 -0.11 4.00 13.40
CA ILE A 129 0.83 4.80 14.22
C ILE A 129 0.09 5.99 14.83
N LEU A 130 -0.70 6.71 14.02
CA LEU A 130 -1.44 7.89 14.47
C LEU A 130 -2.49 7.57 15.53
N GLY A 131 -3.19 6.43 15.38
CA GLY A 131 -4.19 5.96 16.36
C GLY A 131 -3.59 5.36 17.64
N ARG A 132 -2.29 4.99 17.63
CA ARG A 132 -1.55 4.52 18.81
C ARG A 132 -0.80 5.62 19.54
N LEU A 133 -0.70 6.82 18.96
CA LEU A 133 -0.25 7.98 19.69
C LEU A 133 -1.37 8.41 20.64
N PRO A 134 -1.16 8.41 21.97
CA PRO A 134 -2.16 8.95 22.87
C PRO A 134 -2.40 10.40 22.47
N LEU A 135 -3.68 10.76 22.27
CA LEU A 135 -4.13 12.11 21.85
C LEU A 135 -3.55 13.27 22.68
N GLY A 136 -2.95 12.99 23.85
CA GLY A 136 -2.24 13.96 24.69
C GLY A 136 -0.87 14.43 24.18
N VAL A 137 -0.25 13.80 23.17
CA VAL A 137 1.08 14.23 22.65
C VAL A 137 0.97 15.30 21.55
N ALA A 138 -0.22 15.50 20.97
CA ALA A 138 -0.46 16.53 19.95
C ALA A 138 -0.21 17.97 20.46
N GLY A 139 -0.20 18.18 21.78
CA GLY A 139 0.06 19.49 22.39
C GLY A 139 1.52 19.88 22.61
N ILE A 140 2.50 18.97 22.45
CA ILE A 140 3.91 19.22 22.87
C ILE A 140 4.89 19.23 21.68
N LEU A 141 4.41 19.41 20.46
CA LEU A 141 5.28 19.58 19.28
C LEU A 141 5.43 21.05 18.85
N GLY A 142 4.74 21.99 19.52
CA GLY A 142 4.59 23.36 19.03
C GLY A 142 5.32 24.48 19.79
N VAL A 143 5.87 24.27 20.98
CA VAL A 143 6.52 25.37 21.72
C VAL A 143 7.83 24.88 22.32
N GLY A 144 8.93 25.48 21.86
CA GLY A 144 10.22 25.35 22.52
C GLY A 144 10.08 25.80 23.97
N ALA A 145 10.15 24.85 24.89
CA ALA A 145 10.30 25.13 26.31
C ALA A 145 11.54 24.38 26.78
N VAL A 146 12.63 25.12 26.93
CA VAL A 146 13.70 24.78 27.86
C VAL A 146 13.02 24.61 29.22
N VAL A 147 12.89 23.37 29.71
CA VAL A 147 12.47 23.13 31.10
C VAL A 147 13.68 22.58 31.84
N LYS A 148 14.34 23.50 32.52
CA LYS A 148 15.33 23.27 33.56
C LYS A 148 14.65 22.54 34.73
N GLY A 149 15.10 21.32 35.00
CA GLY A 149 15.05 20.64 36.31
C GLY A 149 13.70 20.07 36.76
N GLY A 150 13.57 18.74 36.77
CA GLY A 150 12.70 18.05 37.74
C GLY A 150 11.93 16.81 37.27
N THR A 151 11.74 16.59 35.96
CA THR A 151 10.85 15.50 35.46
C THR A 151 11.40 14.81 34.20
N GLU A 152 12.62 14.29 34.26
CA GLU A 152 13.24 13.60 33.11
C GLU A 152 12.61 12.22 32.81
N VAL A 153 12.04 11.55 33.82
CA VAL A 153 11.59 10.15 33.70
C VAL A 153 10.36 10.00 32.79
N VAL A 154 9.42 10.95 32.86
CA VAL A 154 8.18 10.90 32.07
C VAL A 154 8.46 11.23 30.59
N GLY A 155 9.35 12.19 30.31
CA GLY A 155 9.74 12.55 28.95
C GLY A 155 10.53 11.44 28.24
N ALA A 156 11.45 10.78 28.95
CA ALA A 156 12.20 9.64 28.43
C ALA A 156 11.27 8.45 28.10
N ALA A 157 10.31 8.13 28.98
CA ALA A 157 9.39 7.02 28.75
C ALA A 157 8.50 7.22 27.50
N ILE A 158 8.03 8.44 27.27
CA ILE A 158 7.22 8.78 26.08
C ILE A 158 8.07 8.72 24.81
N GLY A 159 9.31 9.22 24.86
CA GLY A 159 10.25 9.13 23.74
C GLY A 159 10.57 7.68 23.35
N VAL A 160 10.82 6.81 24.34
CA VAL A 160 11.06 5.37 24.13
C VAL A 160 9.81 4.67 23.58
N TYR A 161 8.61 5.02 24.05
CA TYR A 161 7.36 4.43 23.53
C TYR A 161 7.10 4.83 22.08
N ALA A 162 7.23 6.11 21.73
CA ALA A 162 7.05 6.58 20.36
C ALA A 162 8.08 5.96 19.40
N LEU A 163 9.35 5.88 19.82
CA LEU A 163 10.39 5.19 19.07
C LEU A 163 10.10 3.69 18.93
N GLY A 164 9.62 3.05 20.00
CA GLY A 164 9.21 1.64 20.03
C GLY A 164 8.04 1.34 19.08
N VAL A 165 7.03 2.21 19.03
CA VAL A 165 5.90 2.06 18.11
C VAL A 165 6.34 2.28 16.67
N ALA A 166 7.12 3.32 16.38
CA ALA A 166 7.63 3.58 15.04
C ALA A 166 8.54 2.45 14.53
N THR A 167 9.44 1.94 15.38
CA THR A 167 10.33 0.81 15.05
C THR A 167 9.53 -0.49 14.88
N SER A 168 8.54 -0.76 15.74
CA SER A 168 7.68 -1.95 15.60
C SER A 168 6.87 -1.94 14.30
N VAL A 169 6.30 -0.80 13.91
CA VAL A 169 5.58 -0.67 12.64
C VAL A 169 6.53 -0.76 11.45
N TYR A 170 7.72 -0.15 11.53
CA TYR A 170 8.74 -0.26 10.49
C TYR A 170 9.26 -1.69 10.31
N LEU A 171 9.51 -2.41 11.40
CA LEU A 171 9.88 -3.84 11.37
C LEU A 171 8.73 -4.68 10.83
N SER A 172 7.50 -4.40 11.24
CA SER A 172 6.32 -5.12 10.74
C SER A 172 5.96 -4.83 9.28
N LEU A 173 6.50 -3.78 8.66
CA LEU A 173 6.43 -3.54 7.22
C LEU A 173 7.58 -4.21 6.45
N SER A 174 8.53 -4.82 7.17
CA SER A 174 9.71 -5.48 6.61
C SER A 174 9.58 -7.01 6.53
N GLY A 175 8.51 -7.59 7.08
CA GLY A 175 8.32 -9.05 7.17
C GLY A 175 8.56 -9.53 8.58
#